data_AF-A0A067FPH5-F1
#
_entry.id   AF-A0A067FPH5-F1
#
_cell.length_a   1.000
_cell.length_b   1.000
_cell.length_c   1.000
_cell.angle_alpha   90.00
_cell.angle_beta   90.00
_cell.angle_gamma   90.00
#
_symmetry.space_group_name_H-M   'P 1'
#
loop_
_entity.id
_entity.type
_entity.pdbx_description
1 polymer ?
#
loop_
_entity_poly.entity_id
_entity_poly.type
_entity_poly.pdbx_seq_one_letter_code
_entity_poly.pdbx_strand_id
1 'polypeptide(L)'
;MDDQRYEEELTKVSQLASLKQEIDSKNQQLSEMEQKLDDTSAVARKLVIGLMEKLMKSDRRSLEFEHMYYEYEKMYRERSATVEQLMNEKRKLKEEYIEEIRKEKSINIKLKMYQKKELEQRTKELDECKAQNDLERRRLMDEIEELKRKLQNQNPSEGASNLKAQISALTNQLKEKTEELEESQNLNNVLTVKELTTRKELHDARKESISGLLDMLNNRSTLLVKRMGEINRKAFDDMCSEKYSNGDWQEISAELCSLWERYLGDSNWHPFKRVKNGGIWQ
;
A
#
# COMPACT_ATOMS: atom_id res chain seq x y z
N MET A 1 -99.65 91.51 42.47
CA MET A 1 -98.51 91.63 41.52
C MET A 1 -97.24 90.98 42.08
N ASP A 2 -97.04 90.94 43.40
CA ASP A 2 -95.82 90.35 43.99
C ASP A 2 -95.77 88.82 44.01
N ASP A 3 -96.89 88.10 44.18
CA ASP A 3 -96.91 86.63 44.21
C ASP A 3 -96.51 85.97 42.88
N GLN A 4 -96.94 86.56 41.75
CA GLN A 4 -96.66 86.02 40.41
C GLN A 4 -95.18 86.12 40.05
N ARG A 5 -94.54 87.21 40.48
CA ARG A 5 -93.10 87.45 40.30
C ARG A 5 -92.26 86.53 41.18
N TYR A 6 -92.77 86.18 42.37
CA TYR A 6 -92.14 85.23 43.27
C TYR A 6 -92.21 83.79 42.74
N GLU A 7 -93.35 83.35 42.18
CA GLU A 7 -93.46 82.04 41.53
C GLU A 7 -92.59 81.90 40.28
N GLU A 8 -92.46 82.96 39.48
CA GLU A 8 -91.56 83.00 38.31
C GLU A 8 -90.08 82.90 38.71
N GLU A 9 -89.66 83.56 39.80
CA GLU A 9 -88.30 83.43 40.33
C GLU A 9 -88.06 82.03 40.90
N LEU A 10 -89.03 81.44 41.60
CA LEU A 10 -88.93 80.08 42.14
C LEU A 10 -88.81 79.02 41.02
N THR A 11 -89.54 79.20 39.91
CA THR A 11 -89.43 78.32 38.73
C THR A 11 -88.09 78.47 38.02
N LYS A 12 -87.55 79.68 37.87
CA LYS A 12 -86.19 79.90 37.34
C LYS A 12 -85.11 79.25 38.23
N VAL A 13 -85.22 79.38 39.54
CA VAL A 13 -84.31 78.74 40.50
C VAL A 13 -84.36 77.21 40.39
N SER A 14 -85.56 76.64 40.25
CA SER A 14 -85.73 75.19 40.02
C SER A 14 -85.11 74.74 38.69
N GLN A 15 -85.25 75.52 37.61
CA GLN A 15 -84.63 75.23 36.32
C GLN A 15 -83.09 75.32 36.39
N LEU A 16 -82.55 76.33 37.06
CA LEU A 16 -81.11 76.48 37.29
C LEU A 16 -80.53 75.32 38.11
N ALA A 17 -81.26 74.85 39.13
CA ALA A 17 -80.86 73.67 39.91
C ALA A 17 -80.82 72.40 39.05
N SER A 18 -81.83 72.20 38.18
CA SER A 18 -81.85 71.08 37.22
C SER A 18 -80.69 71.14 36.23
N LEU A 19 -80.40 72.31 35.66
CA LEU A 19 -79.28 72.50 34.73
C LEU A 19 -77.92 72.25 35.40
N LYS A 20 -77.76 72.70 36.65
CA LYS A 20 -76.55 72.42 37.44
C LYS A 20 -76.36 70.92 37.66
N GLN A 21 -77.42 70.21 38.06
CA GLN A 21 -77.36 68.76 38.24
C GLN A 21 -77.00 68.02 36.94
N GLU A 22 -77.50 68.49 35.80
CA GLU A 22 -77.15 67.95 34.48
C GLU A 22 -75.67 68.22 34.14
N ILE A 23 -75.15 69.41 34.41
CA ILE A 23 -73.72 69.74 34.23
C ILE A 23 -72.84 68.85 35.13
N ASP A 24 -73.20 68.69 36.40
CA ASP A 24 -72.46 67.86 37.34
C ASP A 24 -72.45 66.39 36.87
N SER A 25 -73.59 65.88 36.40
CA SER A 25 -73.68 64.53 35.82
C SER A 25 -72.83 64.38 34.56
N LYS A 26 -72.82 65.36 33.66
CA LYS A 26 -72.00 65.32 32.43
C LYS A 26 -70.51 65.44 32.74
N ASN A 27 -70.12 66.25 33.71
CA ASN A 27 -68.73 66.37 34.16
C ASN A 27 -68.23 65.05 34.78
N GLN A 28 -69.07 64.36 35.56
CA GLN A 28 -68.75 63.04 36.07
C GLN A 28 -68.55 62.03 34.93
N GLN A 29 -69.47 62.00 33.95
CA GLN A 29 -69.33 61.14 32.77
C GLN A 29 -68.07 61.45 31.96
N LEU A 30 -67.71 62.74 31.81
CA LEU A 30 -66.51 63.16 31.10
C LEU A 30 -65.25 62.67 31.82
N SER A 31 -65.17 62.81 33.14
CA SER A 31 -64.06 62.30 33.94
C SER A 31 -63.92 60.77 33.85
N GLU A 32 -65.04 60.04 33.87
CA GLU A 32 -65.04 58.58 33.66
C GLU A 32 -64.53 58.19 32.26
N MET A 33 -64.89 58.97 31.23
CA MET A 33 -64.42 58.75 29.87
C MET A 33 -62.92 59.06 29.70
N GLU A 34 -62.43 60.13 30.33
CA GLU A 34 -61.00 60.47 30.37
C GLU A 34 -60.18 59.35 31.03
N GLN A 35 -60.62 58.85 32.19
CA GLN A 35 -59.95 57.74 32.86
C GLN A 35 -59.93 56.48 31.99
N LYS A 36 -61.04 56.13 31.34
CA LYS A 36 -61.11 54.99 30.41
C LYS A 36 -60.15 55.16 29.23
N LEU A 37 -60.03 56.38 28.68
CA LEU A 37 -59.10 56.69 27.61
C LEU A 37 -57.65 56.50 28.06
N ASP A 38 -57.30 56.98 29.25
CA ASP A 38 -55.96 56.84 29.82
C ASP A 38 -55.60 55.38 30.10
N ASP A 39 -56.53 54.62 30.68
CA ASP A 39 -56.37 53.18 30.92
C ASP A 39 -56.18 52.42 29.60
N THR A 40 -57.01 52.72 28.59
CA THR A 40 -56.91 52.13 27.26
C THR A 40 -55.57 52.48 26.60
N SER A 41 -55.13 53.73 26.72
CA SER A 41 -53.86 54.21 26.20
C SER A 41 -52.67 53.53 26.88
N ALA A 42 -52.74 53.32 28.21
CA ALA A 42 -51.73 52.58 28.96
C ALA A 42 -51.63 51.12 28.52
N VAL A 43 -52.76 50.44 28.33
CA VAL A 43 -52.81 49.06 27.82
C VAL A 43 -52.24 49.00 26.40
N ALA A 44 -52.62 49.93 25.52
CA ALA A 44 -52.10 50.00 24.15
C ALA A 44 -50.58 50.20 24.14
N ARG A 45 -50.04 51.12 24.95
CA ARG A 45 -48.59 51.34 25.09
C ARG A 45 -47.86 50.07 25.53
N LYS A 46 -48.39 49.36 26.53
CA LYS A 46 -47.79 48.11 27.03
C LYS A 46 -47.77 47.02 25.96
N LEU A 47 -48.84 46.90 25.17
CA LEU A 47 -48.90 45.97 24.06
C LEU A 47 -47.88 46.30 22.97
N VAL A 48 -47.77 47.57 22.59
CA VAL A 48 -46.79 48.03 21.58
C VAL A 48 -45.35 47.73 22.03
N ILE A 49 -44.99 48.05 23.27
CA ILE A 49 -43.65 47.75 23.82
C ILE A 49 -43.40 46.23 23.79
N GLY A 50 -44.36 45.42 24.24
CA GLY A 50 -44.21 43.96 24.23
C GLY A 50 -44.07 43.37 22.83
N LEU A 51 -44.74 43.94 21.82
CA LEU A 51 -44.57 43.54 20.42
C LEU A 51 -43.21 43.98 19.87
N MET A 52 -42.76 45.20 20.18
CA MET A 52 -41.42 45.68 19.79
C MET A 52 -40.32 44.80 20.35
N GLU A 53 -40.38 44.43 21.63
CA GLU A 53 -39.37 43.54 22.23
C GLU A 53 -39.34 42.15 21.57
N LYS A 54 -40.51 41.60 21.22
CA LYS A 54 -40.59 40.32 20.51
C LYS A 54 -40.00 40.42 19.10
N LEU A 55 -40.30 41.51 18.39
CA LEU A 55 -39.76 41.78 17.06
C LEU A 55 -38.23 41.90 17.13
N MET A 56 -37.69 42.71 18.04
CA MET A 56 -36.25 42.88 18.21
C MET A 56 -35.54 41.56 18.57
N LYS A 57 -36.14 40.73 19.42
CA LYS A 57 -35.61 39.39 19.73
C LYS A 57 -35.62 38.48 18.51
N SER A 58 -36.66 38.56 17.68
CA SER A 58 -36.77 37.80 16.43
C SER A 58 -35.72 38.25 15.42
N ASP A 59 -35.57 39.57 15.20
CA ASP A 59 -34.60 40.15 14.27
C ASP A 59 -33.16 39.79 14.67
N ARG A 60 -32.86 39.87 15.97
CA ARG A 60 -31.55 39.46 16.49
C ARG A 60 -31.25 37.99 16.19
N ARG A 61 -32.21 37.09 16.42
CA ARG A 61 -32.04 35.66 16.10
C ARG A 61 -31.85 35.45 14.59
N SER A 62 -32.57 36.20 13.75
CA SER A 62 -32.40 36.14 12.30
C SER A 62 -30.99 36.51 11.87
N LEU A 63 -30.43 37.60 12.43
CA LEU A 63 -29.05 38.02 12.16
C LEU A 63 -28.02 36.99 12.65
N GLU A 64 -28.24 36.39 13.82
CA GLU A 64 -27.39 35.31 14.35
C GLU A 64 -27.39 34.09 13.41
N PHE A 65 -28.54 33.69 12.87
CA PHE A 65 -28.63 32.62 11.88
C PHE A 65 -27.92 32.96 10.57
N GLU A 66 -28.06 34.18 10.07
CA GLU A 66 -27.42 34.64 8.83
C GLU A 66 -25.88 34.65 8.96
N HIS A 67 -25.36 35.14 10.09
CA HIS A 67 -23.92 35.08 10.37
C HIS A 67 -23.40 33.64 10.45
N MET A 68 -24.14 32.77 11.16
CA MET A 68 -23.75 31.36 11.29
C MET A 68 -23.75 30.64 9.93
N TYR A 69 -24.74 30.93 9.07
CA TYR A 69 -24.78 30.38 7.72
C TYR A 69 -23.60 30.86 6.86
N TYR A 70 -23.24 32.13 6.96
CA TYR A 70 -22.07 32.69 6.27
C TYR A 70 -20.75 32.01 6.71
N GLU A 71 -20.55 31.83 8.02
CA GLU A 71 -19.39 31.12 8.56
C GLU A 71 -19.34 29.66 8.12
N TYR A 72 -20.49 28.99 8.14
CA TYR A 72 -20.63 27.63 7.64
C TYR A 72 -20.21 27.56 6.17
N GLU A 73 -20.75 28.41 5.31
CA GLU A 73 -20.42 28.39 3.88
C GLU A 73 -18.94 28.66 3.62
N LYS A 74 -18.34 29.61 4.36
CA LYS A 74 -16.89 29.89 4.30
C LYS A 74 -16.07 28.66 4.69
N MET A 75 -16.38 28.02 5.81
CA MET A 75 -15.69 26.82 6.30
C MET A 75 -15.83 25.65 5.32
N TYR A 76 -17.01 25.47 4.70
CA TYR A 76 -17.22 24.44 3.68
C TYR A 76 -16.39 24.70 2.42
N ARG A 77 -16.30 25.95 1.96
CA ARG A 77 -15.46 26.32 0.82
C ARG A 77 -13.98 26.07 1.10
N GLU A 78 -13.49 26.46 2.27
CA GLU A 78 -12.11 26.20 2.70
C GLU A 78 -11.81 24.70 2.75
N ARG A 79 -12.68 23.91 3.41
CA ARG A 79 -12.52 22.46 3.50
C ARG A 79 -12.56 21.79 2.12
N SER A 80 -13.44 22.24 1.23
CA SER A 80 -13.51 21.74 -0.15
C SER A 80 -12.21 22.01 -0.91
N ALA A 81 -11.65 23.21 -0.78
CA ALA A 81 -10.38 23.57 -1.40
C ALA A 81 -9.21 22.71 -0.89
N THR A 82 -9.13 22.46 0.41
CA THR A 82 -8.11 21.57 1.00
C THR A 82 -8.26 20.14 0.49
N VAL A 83 -9.48 19.61 0.41
CA VAL A 83 -9.72 18.26 -0.12
C VAL A 83 -9.27 18.16 -1.58
N GLU A 84 -9.53 19.18 -2.39
CA GLU A 84 -9.10 19.22 -3.79
C GLU A 84 -7.57 19.29 -3.95
N GLN A 85 -6.89 20.06 -3.09
CA GLN A 85 -5.43 20.10 -3.03
C GLN A 85 -4.85 18.71 -2.71
N LEU A 86 -5.35 18.05 -1.65
CA LEU A 86 -4.90 16.72 -1.26
C LEU A 86 -5.17 15.66 -2.33
N MET A 87 -6.31 15.75 -3.03
CA MET A 87 -6.61 14.86 -4.15
C MET A 87 -5.62 15.05 -5.31
N ASN A 88 -5.20 16.28 -5.58
CA ASN A 88 -4.22 16.58 -6.63
C ASN A 88 -2.81 16.11 -6.23
N GLU A 89 -2.39 16.29 -4.98
CA GLU A 89 -1.12 15.76 -4.48
C GLU A 89 -1.08 14.22 -4.54
N LYS A 90 -2.16 13.57 -4.10
CA LYS A 90 -2.31 12.11 -4.21
C LYS A 90 -2.21 11.63 -5.66
N ARG A 91 -2.73 12.40 -6.62
CA ARG A 91 -2.65 12.08 -8.06
C ARG A 91 -1.20 12.16 -8.55
N LYS A 92 -0.49 13.25 -8.22
CA LYS A 92 0.93 13.43 -8.58
C LYS A 92 1.81 12.33 -8.03
N LEU A 93 1.67 12.02 -6.73
CA LEU A 93 2.42 10.92 -6.09
C LEU A 93 2.15 9.57 -6.75
N LYS A 94 0.90 9.32 -7.17
CA LYS A 94 0.54 8.08 -7.88
C LYS A 94 1.21 8.01 -9.26
N GLU A 95 1.28 9.12 -9.98
CA GLU A 95 1.97 9.21 -11.28
C GLU A 95 3.48 8.99 -11.13
N GLU A 96 4.13 9.65 -10.16
CA GLU A 96 5.54 9.46 -9.84
C GLU A 96 5.87 8.00 -9.48
N TYR A 97 5.03 7.38 -8.65
CA TYR A 97 5.19 5.97 -8.28
C TYR A 97 5.10 5.02 -9.49
N ILE A 98 4.17 5.28 -10.42
CA ILE A 98 4.03 4.49 -11.65
C ILE A 98 5.28 4.65 -12.54
N GLU A 99 5.81 5.86 -12.67
CA GLU A 99 7.03 6.11 -13.43
C GLU A 99 8.24 5.40 -12.81
N GLU A 100 8.36 5.39 -11.49
CA GLU A 100 9.47 4.72 -10.82
C GLU A 100 9.42 3.19 -11.03
N ILE A 101 8.23 2.58 -10.92
CA ILE A 101 8.02 1.16 -11.28
C ILE A 101 8.42 0.89 -12.74
N ARG A 102 8.10 1.80 -13.66
CA ARG A 102 8.45 1.65 -15.09
C ARG A 102 9.97 1.68 -15.28
N LYS A 103 10.68 2.60 -14.61
CA LYS A 103 12.14 2.67 -14.64
C LYS A 103 12.77 1.40 -14.06
N GLU A 104 12.32 0.96 -12.89
CA GLU A 104 12.83 -0.24 -12.24
C GLU A 104 12.65 -1.48 -13.14
N LYS A 105 11.47 -1.64 -13.74
CA LYS A 105 11.20 -2.73 -14.71
C LYS A 105 12.14 -2.66 -15.91
N SER A 106 12.37 -1.47 -16.46
CA SER A 106 13.30 -1.26 -17.59
C SER A 106 14.74 -1.64 -17.23
N ILE A 107 15.21 -1.24 -16.04
CA ILE A 107 16.53 -1.61 -15.52
C ILE A 107 16.62 -3.13 -15.31
N ASN A 108 15.60 -3.75 -14.71
CA ASN A 108 15.57 -5.20 -14.47
C ASN A 108 15.66 -6.00 -15.77
N ILE A 109 14.93 -5.59 -16.82
CA ILE A 109 14.99 -6.22 -18.15
C ILE A 109 16.41 -6.11 -18.72
N LYS A 110 17.02 -4.92 -18.69
CA LYS A 110 18.39 -4.71 -19.18
C LYS A 110 19.38 -5.59 -18.42
N LEU A 111 19.31 -5.61 -17.09
CA LEU A 111 20.18 -6.42 -16.23
C LEU A 111 20.07 -7.91 -16.58
N LYS A 112 18.85 -8.43 -16.73
CA LYS A 112 18.62 -9.83 -17.13
C LYS A 112 19.19 -10.15 -18.50
N MET A 113 19.10 -9.23 -19.46
CA MET A 113 19.70 -9.42 -20.78
C MET A 113 21.24 -9.47 -20.71
N TYR A 114 21.86 -8.57 -19.94
CA TYR A 114 23.32 -8.60 -19.72
C TYR A 114 23.77 -9.89 -19.05
N GLN A 115 23.12 -10.29 -17.95
CA GLN A 115 23.43 -11.54 -17.24
C GLN A 115 23.29 -12.77 -18.15
N LYS A 116 22.23 -12.83 -18.98
CA LYS A 116 22.04 -13.92 -19.93
C LYS A 116 23.17 -13.98 -20.96
N LYS A 117 23.57 -12.84 -21.52
CA LYS A 117 24.66 -12.78 -22.50
C LYS A 117 26.00 -13.18 -21.90
N GLU A 118 26.29 -12.73 -20.69
CA GLU A 118 27.51 -13.12 -19.97
C GLU A 118 27.52 -14.62 -19.65
N LEU A 119 26.41 -15.18 -19.17
CA LEU A 119 26.28 -16.62 -18.95
C LEU A 119 26.48 -17.43 -20.24
N GLU A 120 25.88 -17.01 -21.36
CA GLU A 120 26.08 -17.65 -22.66
C GLU A 120 27.54 -17.63 -23.10
N GLN A 121 28.23 -16.51 -22.89
CA GLN A 121 29.66 -16.39 -23.20
C GLN A 121 30.51 -17.30 -22.31
N ARG A 122 30.29 -17.30 -20.99
CA ARG A 122 30.99 -18.16 -20.04
C ARG A 122 30.77 -19.65 -20.32
N THR A 123 29.56 -20.01 -20.76
CA THR A 123 29.24 -21.40 -21.11
C THR A 123 30.04 -21.84 -22.34
N LYS A 124 30.16 -20.98 -23.36
CA LYS A 124 31.00 -21.26 -24.54
C LYS A 124 32.48 -21.39 -24.18
N GLU A 125 33.02 -20.45 -23.40
CA GLU A 125 34.41 -20.52 -22.92
C GLU A 125 34.69 -21.83 -22.15
N LEU A 126 33.74 -22.26 -21.33
CA LEU A 126 33.83 -23.52 -20.59
C LEU A 126 33.80 -24.74 -21.51
N ASP A 127 32.94 -24.77 -22.51
CA ASP A 127 32.84 -25.88 -23.46
C ASP A 127 34.09 -25.99 -24.33
N GLU A 128 34.66 -24.86 -24.77
CA GLU A 128 35.95 -24.80 -25.48
C GLU A 128 37.10 -25.31 -24.59
N CYS A 129 37.15 -24.88 -23.33
CA CYS A 129 38.16 -25.33 -22.38
C CYS A 129 38.05 -26.84 -22.07
N LYS A 130 36.83 -27.38 -21.97
CA LYS A 130 36.60 -28.82 -21.82
C LYS A 130 37.07 -29.60 -23.04
N ALA A 131 36.73 -29.13 -24.25
CA ALA A 131 37.16 -29.78 -25.49
C ALA A 131 38.69 -29.80 -25.62
N GLN A 132 39.37 -28.71 -25.22
CA GLN A 132 40.82 -28.63 -25.20
C GLN A 132 41.45 -29.60 -24.20
N ASN A 133 40.93 -29.66 -22.97
CA ASN A 133 41.37 -30.63 -21.96
C ASN A 133 41.18 -32.08 -22.43
N ASP A 134 40.05 -32.39 -23.10
CA ASP A 134 39.79 -33.73 -23.63
C ASP A 134 40.74 -34.12 -24.78
N LEU A 135 41.20 -33.15 -25.57
CA LEU A 135 42.22 -33.36 -26.60
C LEU A 135 43.60 -33.60 -25.98
N GLU A 136 43.96 -32.81 -24.99
CA GLU A 136 45.25 -32.92 -24.29
C GLU A 136 45.35 -34.23 -23.50
N ARG A 137 44.28 -34.61 -22.81
CA ARG A 137 44.18 -35.91 -22.14
C ARG A 137 44.32 -37.07 -23.12
N ARG A 138 43.73 -37.00 -24.32
CA ARG A 138 43.91 -38.01 -25.37
C ARG A 138 45.37 -38.10 -25.84
N ARG A 139 46.01 -36.96 -26.12
CA ARG A 139 47.43 -36.91 -26.48
C ARG A 139 48.32 -37.56 -25.42
N LEU A 140 48.11 -37.23 -24.15
CA LEU A 140 48.88 -37.83 -23.06
C LEU A 140 48.65 -39.35 -22.94
N MET A 141 47.42 -39.82 -23.15
CA MET A 141 47.14 -41.26 -23.17
C MET A 141 47.88 -41.97 -24.32
N ASP A 142 47.85 -41.40 -25.53
CA ASP A 142 48.56 -41.94 -26.69
C ASP A 142 50.08 -41.99 -26.45
N GLU A 143 50.64 -40.94 -25.84
CA GLU A 143 52.07 -40.86 -25.51
C GLU A 143 52.47 -41.89 -24.44
N ILE A 144 51.65 -42.09 -23.39
CA ILE A 144 51.85 -43.13 -22.39
C ILE A 144 51.83 -44.52 -23.03
N GLU A 145 50.92 -44.78 -23.96
CA GLU A 145 50.81 -46.07 -24.63
C GLU A 145 52.02 -46.35 -25.54
N GLU A 146 52.51 -45.34 -26.25
CA GLU A 146 53.74 -45.44 -27.06
C GLU A 146 54.98 -45.71 -26.19
N LEU A 147 55.11 -45.02 -25.05
CA LEU A 147 56.19 -45.24 -24.09
C LEU A 147 56.14 -46.64 -23.48
N LYS A 148 54.94 -47.15 -23.13
CA LYS A 148 54.76 -48.54 -22.68
C LYS A 148 55.22 -49.54 -23.74
N ARG A 149 54.85 -49.33 -25.00
CA ARG A 149 55.23 -50.21 -26.12
C ARG A 149 56.76 -50.26 -26.32
N LYS A 150 57.42 -49.10 -26.24
CA LYS A 150 58.89 -49.02 -26.31
C LYS A 150 59.57 -49.77 -25.17
N LEU A 151 59.05 -49.64 -23.94
CA LEU A 151 59.56 -50.34 -22.77
C LEU A 151 59.43 -51.86 -22.93
N GLN A 152 58.31 -52.33 -23.48
CA GLN A 152 58.02 -53.76 -23.67
C GLN A 152 58.85 -54.42 -24.79
N ASN A 153 59.29 -53.63 -25.77
CA ASN A 153 60.11 -54.09 -26.90
C ASN A 153 61.63 -54.09 -26.61
N GLN A 154 62.07 -53.62 -25.44
CA GLN A 154 63.47 -53.69 -25.05
C GLN A 154 63.78 -55.06 -24.42
N ASN A 155 64.50 -55.90 -25.17
CA ASN A 155 65.07 -57.14 -24.65
C ASN A 155 66.10 -56.86 -23.54
N PRO A 156 66.22 -57.72 -22.50
CA PRO A 156 67.07 -57.44 -21.35
C PRO A 156 68.59 -57.52 -21.60
N SER A 157 69.04 -57.75 -22.85
CA SER A 157 70.35 -58.40 -23.07
C SER A 157 71.50 -57.51 -23.54
N GLU A 158 71.32 -56.26 -23.99
CA GLU A 158 72.47 -55.44 -24.39
C GLU A 158 72.27 -53.95 -24.08
N GLY A 159 73.13 -53.39 -23.22
CA GLY A 159 73.28 -51.93 -23.08
C GLY A 159 72.74 -51.32 -21.77
N ALA A 160 73.27 -51.75 -20.62
CA ALA A 160 72.94 -51.21 -19.29
C ALA A 160 73.07 -49.68 -19.15
N SER A 161 73.83 -49.01 -20.02
CA SER A 161 74.01 -47.55 -19.99
C SER A 161 72.89 -46.79 -20.74
N ASN A 162 72.39 -47.32 -21.86
CA ASN A 162 71.34 -46.67 -22.66
C ASN A 162 69.94 -46.83 -22.03
N LEU A 163 69.66 -48.03 -21.49
CA LEU A 163 68.45 -48.29 -20.72
C LEU A 163 68.34 -47.38 -19.49
N LYS A 164 69.44 -47.15 -18.78
CA LYS A 164 69.48 -46.27 -17.61
C LYS A 164 69.17 -44.81 -17.98
N ALA A 165 69.67 -44.33 -19.11
CA ALA A 165 69.37 -42.99 -19.63
C ALA A 165 67.89 -42.85 -19.99
N GLN A 166 67.30 -43.81 -20.70
CA GLN A 166 65.86 -43.78 -21.02
C GLN A 166 64.97 -43.89 -19.78
N ILE A 167 65.31 -44.77 -18.83
CA ILE A 167 64.58 -44.87 -17.55
C ILE A 167 64.64 -43.54 -16.81
N SER A 168 65.80 -42.86 -16.78
CA SER A 168 65.92 -41.55 -16.12
C SER A 168 65.09 -40.46 -16.82
N ALA A 169 65.05 -40.45 -18.15
CA ALA A 169 64.25 -39.50 -18.91
C ALA A 169 62.75 -39.71 -18.69
N LEU A 170 62.29 -40.96 -18.70
CA LEU A 170 60.90 -41.32 -18.42
C LEU A 170 60.50 -41.02 -16.98
N THR A 171 61.41 -41.23 -16.03
CA THR A 171 61.17 -40.90 -14.62
C THR A 171 61.00 -39.39 -14.44
N ASN A 172 61.81 -38.58 -15.13
CA ASN A 172 61.68 -37.12 -15.10
C ASN A 172 60.37 -36.64 -15.76
N GLN A 173 59.99 -37.20 -16.91
CA GLN A 173 58.70 -36.86 -17.55
C GLN A 173 57.51 -37.27 -16.70
N LEU A 174 57.56 -38.44 -16.06
CA LEU A 174 56.52 -38.86 -15.12
C LEU A 174 56.43 -37.89 -13.94
N LYS A 175 57.59 -37.47 -13.39
CA LYS A 175 57.65 -36.51 -12.29
C LYS A 175 57.02 -35.16 -12.67
N GLU A 176 57.41 -34.62 -13.81
CA GLU A 176 56.91 -33.35 -14.34
C GLU A 176 55.39 -33.42 -14.58
N LYS A 177 54.89 -34.53 -15.15
CA LYS A 177 53.45 -34.77 -15.34
C LYS A 177 52.69 -34.97 -14.03
N THR A 178 53.29 -35.58 -13.02
CA THR A 178 52.67 -35.69 -11.69
C THR A 178 52.61 -34.33 -10.99
N GLU A 179 53.64 -33.49 -11.14
CA GLU A 179 53.65 -32.12 -10.60
C GLU A 179 52.57 -31.26 -11.29
N GLU A 180 52.45 -31.32 -12.62
CA GLU A 180 51.36 -30.63 -13.37
C GLU A 180 49.95 -31.10 -12.93
N LEU A 181 49.78 -32.41 -12.71
CA LEU A 181 48.50 -32.96 -12.26
C LEU A 181 48.15 -32.48 -10.84
N GLU A 182 49.13 -32.43 -9.95
CA GLU A 182 48.98 -31.93 -8.59
C GLU A 182 48.62 -30.44 -8.57
N GLU A 183 49.26 -29.62 -9.41
CA GLU A 183 48.90 -28.21 -9.59
C GLU A 183 47.47 -28.04 -10.09
N SER A 184 47.05 -28.85 -11.08
CA SER A 184 45.68 -28.84 -11.61
C SER A 184 44.65 -29.23 -10.55
N GLN A 185 44.93 -30.26 -9.74
CA GLN A 185 44.07 -30.64 -8.61
C GLN A 185 44.00 -29.56 -7.54
N ASN A 186 45.13 -28.91 -7.22
CA ASN A 186 45.17 -27.80 -6.28
C ASN A 186 44.33 -26.62 -6.77
N LEU A 187 44.43 -26.26 -8.06
CA LEU A 187 43.61 -25.21 -8.65
C LEU A 187 42.11 -25.55 -8.57
N ASN A 188 41.73 -26.79 -8.88
CA ASN A 188 40.34 -27.23 -8.81
C ASN A 188 39.79 -27.18 -7.37
N ASN A 189 40.59 -27.59 -6.38
CA ASN A 189 40.24 -27.48 -4.97
C ASN A 189 40.01 -26.01 -4.55
N VAL A 190 40.90 -25.10 -4.96
CA VAL A 190 40.76 -23.65 -4.69
C VAL A 190 39.51 -23.09 -5.33
N LEU A 191 39.20 -23.45 -6.58
CA LEU A 191 38.00 -23.01 -7.27
C LEU A 191 36.73 -23.52 -6.58
N THR A 192 36.71 -24.79 -6.16
CA THR A 192 35.59 -25.39 -5.43
C THR A 192 35.32 -24.65 -4.11
N VAL A 193 36.38 -24.33 -3.35
CA VAL A 193 36.25 -23.56 -2.10
C VAL A 193 35.71 -22.15 -2.39
N LYS A 194 36.21 -21.47 -3.42
CA LYS A 194 35.71 -20.14 -3.82
C LYS A 194 34.25 -20.18 -4.24
N GLU A 195 33.83 -21.18 -5.01
CA GLU A 195 32.44 -21.35 -5.43
C GLU A 195 31.54 -21.54 -4.21
N LEU A 196 31.90 -22.44 -3.29
CA LEU A 196 31.13 -22.67 -2.07
C LEU A 196 31.01 -21.40 -1.22
N THR A 197 32.11 -20.64 -1.10
CA THR A 197 32.15 -19.41 -0.32
C THR A 197 31.28 -18.34 -0.94
N THR A 198 31.43 -18.07 -2.24
CA THR A 198 30.61 -17.08 -2.96
C THR A 198 29.14 -17.47 -3.01
N ARG A 199 28.82 -18.76 -3.16
CA ARG A 199 27.44 -19.26 -3.08
C ARG A 199 26.83 -19.03 -1.71
N LYS A 200 27.61 -19.25 -0.64
CA LYS A 200 27.19 -18.98 0.73
C LYS A 200 26.95 -17.48 0.95
N GLU A 201 27.89 -16.62 0.56
CA GLU A 201 27.75 -15.16 0.64
C GLU A 201 26.50 -14.67 -0.10
N LEU A 202 26.23 -15.20 -1.29
CA LEU A 202 25.05 -14.83 -2.08
C LEU A 202 23.74 -15.29 -1.41
N HIS A 203 23.77 -16.46 -0.77
CA HIS A 203 22.63 -16.95 0.02
C HIS A 203 22.40 -16.08 1.26
N ASP A 204 23.45 -15.74 1.99
CA ASP A 204 23.40 -14.91 3.18
C ASP A 204 22.94 -13.49 2.83
N ALA A 205 23.47 -12.88 1.77
CA ALA A 205 23.05 -11.56 1.27
C ALA A 205 21.56 -11.55 0.85
N ARG A 206 21.10 -12.62 0.20
CA ARG A 206 19.67 -12.77 -0.14
C ARG A 206 18.81 -12.86 1.12
N LYS A 207 19.23 -13.65 2.11
CA LYS A 207 18.50 -13.82 3.37
C LYS A 207 18.41 -12.50 4.14
N GLU A 208 19.52 -11.78 4.25
CA GLU A 208 19.60 -10.47 4.90
C GLU A 208 18.71 -9.44 4.18
N SER A 209 18.74 -9.41 2.85
CA SER A 209 17.90 -8.52 2.05
C SER A 209 16.40 -8.76 2.28
N ILE A 210 15.99 -10.04 2.37
CA ILE A 210 14.59 -10.39 2.69
C ILE A 210 14.24 -9.96 4.11
N SER A 211 15.13 -10.19 5.08
CA SER A 211 14.90 -9.79 6.48
C SER A 211 14.75 -8.27 6.61
N GLY A 212 15.69 -7.50 6.06
CA GLY A 212 15.65 -6.04 6.11
C GLY A 212 14.40 -5.46 5.43
N LEU A 213 13.96 -6.05 4.31
CA LEU A 213 12.70 -5.66 3.67
C LEU A 213 11.48 -5.96 4.55
N LEU A 214 11.44 -7.12 5.22
CA LEU A 214 10.35 -7.45 6.14
C LEU A 214 10.32 -6.52 7.35
N ASP A 215 11.48 -6.16 7.91
CA ASP A 215 11.58 -5.25 9.05
C ASP A 215 11.14 -3.82 8.71
N MET A 216 11.37 -3.38 7.46
CA MET A 216 10.93 -2.06 6.98
C MET A 216 9.43 -2.02 6.62
N LEU A 217 8.84 -3.15 6.23
CA LEU A 217 7.47 -3.23 5.74
C LEU A 217 6.50 -3.57 6.88
N ASN A 218 5.99 -2.54 7.56
CA ASN A 218 4.92 -2.69 8.55
C ASN A 218 3.54 -2.93 7.92
N ASN A 219 2.56 -3.34 8.74
CA ASN A 219 1.17 -3.65 8.37
C ASN A 219 0.41 -2.47 7.69
N ARG A 220 0.99 -1.27 7.66
CA ARG A 220 0.44 -0.06 7.03
C ARG A 220 1.12 0.28 5.69
N SER A 221 2.17 -0.45 5.31
CA SER A 221 2.92 -0.24 4.07
C SER A 221 2.12 -0.78 2.87
N THR A 222 2.12 -0.03 1.76
CA THR A 222 1.48 -0.43 0.50
C THR A 222 2.28 -1.48 -0.29
N LEU A 223 3.51 -1.77 0.13
CA LEU A 223 4.40 -2.76 -0.45
C LEU A 223 4.41 -4.01 0.43
N LEU A 224 4.39 -5.18 -0.20
CA LEU A 224 4.40 -6.48 0.47
C LEU A 224 5.48 -7.38 -0.15
N VAL A 225 6.12 -8.21 0.67
CA VAL A 225 7.06 -9.23 0.20
C VAL A 225 6.27 -10.49 -0.16
N LYS A 226 6.27 -10.86 -1.45
CA LYS A 226 5.66 -12.11 -1.92
C LYS A 226 6.73 -13.20 -2.05
N ARG A 227 6.56 -14.34 -1.37
CA ARG A 227 7.50 -15.46 -1.47
C ARG A 227 7.13 -16.38 -2.65
N MET A 228 8.14 -17.02 -3.23
CA MET A 228 7.89 -18.07 -4.23
C MET A 228 7.23 -19.27 -3.55
N GLY A 229 6.12 -19.73 -4.11
CA GLY A 229 5.31 -20.84 -3.56
C GLY A 229 4.24 -20.41 -2.56
N GLU A 230 4.24 -19.14 -2.12
CA GLU A 230 3.19 -18.59 -1.24
C GLU A 230 1.92 -18.29 -2.04
N ILE A 231 0.79 -18.78 -1.55
CA ILE A 231 -0.51 -18.68 -2.22
C ILE A 231 -1.43 -17.68 -1.53
N ASN A 232 -2.37 -17.13 -2.30
CA ASN A 232 -3.31 -16.16 -1.78
C ASN A 232 -4.36 -16.83 -0.88
N ARG A 233 -4.15 -16.77 0.44
CA ARG A 233 -5.06 -17.35 1.44
C ARG A 233 -6.50 -16.89 1.29
N LYS A 234 -6.73 -15.62 0.92
CA LYS A 234 -8.08 -15.06 0.78
C LYS A 234 -8.93 -15.82 -0.25
N ALA A 235 -8.32 -16.30 -1.33
CA ALA A 235 -9.04 -17.07 -2.34
C ALA A 235 -9.55 -18.42 -1.80
N PHE A 236 -8.79 -19.04 -0.89
CA PHE A 236 -9.19 -20.27 -0.22
C PHE A 236 -10.23 -19.98 0.87
N ASP A 237 -10.09 -18.89 1.61
CA ASP A 237 -11.07 -18.46 2.61
C ASP A 237 -12.43 -18.21 1.96
N ASP A 238 -12.47 -17.45 0.87
CA ASP A 238 -13.71 -17.14 0.14
C ASP A 238 -14.38 -18.44 -0.35
N MET A 239 -13.62 -19.34 -0.99
CA MET A 239 -14.13 -20.63 -1.49
C MET A 239 -14.60 -21.56 -0.36
N CYS A 240 -13.84 -21.67 0.73
CA CYS A 240 -14.19 -22.54 1.85
C CYS A 240 -15.40 -22.01 2.61
N SER A 241 -15.54 -20.69 2.76
CA SER A 241 -16.68 -20.06 3.43
C SER A 241 -18.01 -20.34 2.70
N GLU A 242 -17.98 -20.41 1.37
CA GLU A 242 -19.16 -20.75 0.56
C GLU A 242 -19.50 -22.24 0.68
N LYS A 243 -18.48 -23.11 0.59
CA LYS A 243 -18.64 -24.56 0.48
C LYS A 243 -18.85 -25.28 1.82
N TYR A 244 -18.26 -24.74 2.90
CA TYR A 244 -18.28 -25.30 4.25
C TYR A 244 -18.90 -24.31 5.25
N SER A 245 -19.94 -23.60 4.82
CA SER A 245 -20.62 -22.53 5.56
C SER A 245 -21.13 -22.94 6.95
N ASN A 246 -21.37 -24.23 7.19
CA ASN A 246 -21.84 -24.77 8.48
C ASN A 246 -20.75 -25.51 9.28
N GLY A 247 -19.49 -25.47 8.86
CA GLY A 247 -18.37 -26.14 9.53
C GLY A 247 -17.17 -25.22 9.76
N ASP A 248 -16.05 -25.78 10.19
CA ASP A 248 -14.79 -25.06 10.48
C ASP A 248 -14.05 -24.68 9.18
N TRP A 249 -14.71 -23.89 8.33
CA TRP A 249 -14.17 -23.47 7.03
C TRP A 249 -12.84 -22.74 7.13
N GLN A 250 -12.56 -22.06 8.25
CA GLN A 250 -11.29 -21.38 8.51
C GLN A 250 -10.13 -22.38 8.65
N GLU A 251 -10.38 -23.50 9.34
CA GLU A 251 -9.39 -24.56 9.54
C GLU A 251 -9.17 -25.32 8.23
N ILE A 252 -10.26 -25.67 7.54
CA ILE A 252 -10.20 -26.32 6.22
C ILE A 252 -9.45 -25.44 5.19
N SER A 253 -9.70 -24.13 5.20
CA SER A 253 -8.98 -23.17 4.35
C SER A 253 -7.49 -23.14 4.68
N ALA A 254 -7.13 -23.11 5.96
CA ALA A 254 -5.74 -23.12 6.40
C ALA A 254 -5.02 -24.41 5.98
N GLU A 255 -5.65 -25.57 6.18
CA GLU A 255 -5.11 -26.87 5.77
C GLU A 255 -4.92 -26.96 4.26
N LEU A 256 -5.92 -26.56 3.48
CA LEU A 256 -5.83 -26.53 2.01
C LEU A 256 -4.74 -25.59 1.54
N CYS A 257 -4.61 -24.42 2.18
CA CYS A 257 -3.55 -23.49 1.86
C CYS A 257 -2.17 -24.14 2.08
N SER A 258 -1.92 -24.63 3.29
CA SER A 258 -0.63 -25.26 3.62
C SER A 258 -0.33 -26.49 2.74
N LEU A 259 -1.36 -27.25 2.36
CA LEU A 259 -1.22 -28.38 1.45
C LEU A 259 -0.70 -27.93 0.07
N TRP A 260 -1.30 -26.88 -0.51
CA TRP A 260 -0.91 -26.36 -1.81
C TRP A 260 0.45 -25.67 -1.79
N GLU A 261 0.79 -24.94 -0.74
CA GLU A 261 2.13 -24.35 -0.59
C GLU A 261 3.21 -25.43 -0.53
N ARG A 262 2.94 -26.53 0.19
CA ARG A 262 3.84 -27.68 0.25
C ARG A 262 4.04 -28.31 -1.13
N TYR A 263 2.97 -28.46 -1.91
CA TYR A 263 3.05 -28.97 -3.26
C TYR A 263 3.82 -28.03 -4.20
N LEU A 264 3.62 -26.72 -4.10
CA LEU A 264 4.37 -25.73 -4.87
C LEU A 264 5.86 -25.67 -4.49
N GLY A 265 6.20 -26.09 -3.27
CA GLY A 265 7.58 -26.25 -2.81
C GLY A 265 8.28 -27.49 -3.36
N ASP A 266 7.54 -28.48 -3.87
CA ASP A 266 8.10 -29.69 -4.48
C ASP A 266 8.37 -29.47 -5.98
N SER A 267 9.64 -29.49 -6.36
CA SER A 267 10.07 -29.33 -7.76
C SER A 267 9.57 -30.44 -8.70
N ASN A 268 9.20 -31.61 -8.15
CA ASN A 268 8.68 -32.74 -8.92
C ASN A 268 7.16 -32.73 -9.03
N TRP A 269 6.47 -31.75 -8.44
CA TRP A 269 5.03 -31.65 -8.53
C TRP A 269 4.59 -31.03 -9.86
N HIS A 270 3.73 -31.76 -10.58
CA HIS A 270 3.22 -31.36 -11.89
C HIS A 270 1.69 -31.38 -11.88
N PRO A 271 1.04 -30.30 -11.43
CA PRO A 271 -0.41 -30.26 -11.20
C PRO A 271 -1.25 -30.36 -12.48
N PHE A 272 -0.66 -30.09 -13.63
CA PHE A 272 -1.33 -30.18 -14.93
C PHE A 272 -0.83 -31.42 -15.68
N LYS A 273 -1.76 -32.28 -16.09
CA LYS A 273 -1.46 -33.38 -17.02
C LYS A 273 -1.14 -32.80 -18.39
N ARG A 274 0.06 -33.07 -18.90
CA ARG A 274 0.41 -32.75 -20.30
C ARG A 274 -0.43 -33.62 -21.23
N VAL A 275 -1.23 -33.00 -22.09
CA VAL A 275 -2.06 -33.70 -23.08
C VAL A 275 -1.43 -33.53 -24.45
N LYS A 276 -1.22 -34.63 -25.18
CA LYS A 276 -0.63 -34.61 -26.52
C LYS A 276 -1.74 -34.42 -27.55
N ASN A 277 -1.95 -33.19 -28.01
CA ASN A 277 -2.82 -32.90 -29.15
C ASN A 277 -1.96 -32.65 -30.41
N GLY A 278 -2.14 -33.48 -31.44
CA GLY A 278 -1.50 -33.26 -32.75
C GLY A 278 0.03 -33.35 -32.78
N GLY A 279 0.67 -34.03 -31.82
CA GLY A 279 2.13 -34.18 -31.80
C GLY A 279 2.88 -33.11 -30.99
N ILE A 280 2.17 -32.10 -30.48
CA ILE A 280 2.73 -31.04 -29.64
C ILE A 280 2.32 -31.30 -28.19
N TRP A 281 3.28 -31.28 -27.26
CA TRP A 281 3.01 -31.32 -25.83
C TRP A 281 2.56 -29.94 -25.38
N GLN A 282 1.33 -29.82 -24.88
CA GLN A 282 0.83 -28.63 -24.19
C GLN A 282 0.80 -28.89 -22.68
#